data_AF-A0A241XR24-F1
#
_entry.id   AF-A0A241XR24-F1
#
_cell.length_a   1.000
_cell.length_b   1.000
_cell.length_c   1.000
_cell.angle_alpha   90.00
_cell.angle_beta   90.00
_cell.angle_gamma   90.00
#
_symmetry.space_group_name_H-M   'P 1'
#
loop_
_entity.id
_entity.type
_entity.pdbx_description
1 polymer ?
#
loop_
_entity_poly.entity_id
_entity_poly.type
_entity_poly.pdbx_seq_one_letter_code
_entity_poly.pdbx_strand_id
1 'polypeptide(L)'
;MVDLVRQATDKVRESLCIAERHFSKSFALDDVLFDLGGEAAGQLVYSKKRASYKIRINRSLLQKDPNHVINQTIPHEVSHLVAFQVYGPKIAPHGREWQSVMRDVFGLRPDRCHSIDTSSVSPKPFVYTCTCPKLFRLSKRMHTKLATKRRTYKCKQCLGPLVYSHEEKLHVESRVMEHLLVVSKGQPFSAEHAKMLRDLVKGFSVGRVSVRYEGVRGRGIRSLISALKLDESVVSAEMIGKSLPGAVSHAVFFACPGDERSLQAAKKLRERSAVVRVLRHPGYEG
;
A
#
# COMPACT_ATOMS: atom_id res chain seq x y z
N MET A 1 -7.74 -18.18 4.98
CA MET A 1 -6.73 -17.14 4.71
C MET A 1 -7.24 -15.85 5.34
N VAL A 2 -6.67 -15.47 6.50
CA VAL A 2 -7.24 -14.41 7.34
C VAL A 2 -7.06 -13.04 6.67
N ASP A 3 -8.12 -12.23 6.65
CA ASP A 3 -8.06 -10.88 6.08
C ASP A 3 -7.23 -9.96 7.00
N LEU A 4 -5.94 -9.80 6.69
CA LEU A 4 -5.00 -8.94 7.42
C LEU A 4 -5.45 -7.48 7.48
N VAL A 5 -6.17 -6.99 6.47
CA VAL A 5 -6.71 -5.61 6.46
C VAL A 5 -7.78 -5.49 7.53
N ARG A 6 -8.67 -6.48 7.62
CA ARG A 6 -9.68 -6.55 8.67
C ARG A 6 -9.04 -6.62 10.06
N GLN A 7 -8.08 -7.53 10.28
CA GLN A 7 -7.37 -7.64 11.56
C GLN A 7 -6.68 -6.34 11.99
N ALA A 8 -5.98 -5.68 11.07
CA ALA A 8 -5.34 -4.41 11.36
C ALA A 8 -6.37 -3.32 11.69
N THR A 9 -7.50 -3.28 10.98
CA THR A 9 -8.60 -2.34 11.26
C THR A 9 -9.22 -2.61 12.63
N ASP A 10 -9.45 -3.88 12.95
CA ASP A 10 -10.00 -4.30 14.25
C ASP A 10 -9.02 -3.93 15.38
N LYS A 11 -7.71 -4.08 15.16
CA LYS A 11 -6.71 -3.68 16.16
C LYS A 11 -6.64 -2.17 16.37
N VAL A 12 -6.85 -1.35 15.32
CA VAL A 12 -6.99 0.11 15.49
C VAL A 12 -8.18 0.41 16.40
N ARG A 13 -9.35 -0.20 16.15
CA ARG A 13 -10.56 0.00 16.96
C ARG A 13 -10.36 -0.45 18.40
N GLU A 14 -9.73 -1.61 18.60
CA GLU A 14 -9.38 -2.13 19.92
C GLU A 14 -8.48 -1.15 20.67
N SER A 15 -7.42 -0.67 20.01
CA SER A 15 -6.46 0.28 20.60
C SER A 15 -7.12 1.62 20.97
N LEU A 16 -8.04 2.11 20.14
CA LEU A 16 -8.87 3.27 20.48
C LEU A 16 -9.72 2.97 21.71
N CYS A 17 -10.46 1.87 21.73
CA CYS A 17 -11.32 1.52 22.87
C CYS A 17 -10.54 1.40 24.20
N ILE A 18 -9.32 0.86 24.16
CA ILE A 18 -8.42 0.81 25.33
C ILE A 18 -8.05 2.24 25.77
N ALA A 19 -7.64 3.10 24.84
CA ALA A 19 -7.29 4.48 25.16
C ALA A 19 -8.51 5.28 25.67
N GLU A 20 -9.69 5.08 25.08
CA GLU A 20 -10.92 5.77 25.49
C GLU A 20 -11.33 5.40 26.91
N ARG A 21 -11.20 4.12 27.27
CA ARG A 21 -11.40 3.65 28.65
C ARG A 21 -10.38 4.24 29.61
N HIS A 22 -9.10 4.32 29.21
CA HIS A 22 -8.05 4.86 30.06
C HIS A 22 -8.22 6.36 30.33
N PHE A 23 -8.59 7.14 29.32
CA PHE A 23 -8.73 8.60 29.42
C PHE A 23 -10.15 9.07 29.72
N SER A 24 -11.13 8.15 29.81
CA SER A 24 -12.56 8.47 29.92
C SER A 24 -13.01 9.50 28.87
N LYS A 25 -12.51 9.36 27.64
CA LYS A 25 -12.67 10.35 26.55
C LYS A 25 -12.67 9.64 25.20
N SER A 26 -13.56 10.03 24.29
CA SER A 26 -13.56 9.54 22.91
C SER A 26 -12.47 10.18 22.04
N PHE A 27 -11.93 9.41 21.09
CA PHE A 27 -10.89 9.89 20.17
C PHE A 27 -11.38 9.92 18.71
N ALA A 28 -11.19 11.05 18.04
CA ALA A 28 -11.59 11.21 16.65
C ALA A 28 -10.56 10.58 15.70
N LEU A 29 -10.97 9.63 14.86
CA LEU A 29 -10.17 9.09 13.76
C LEU A 29 -11.03 9.03 12.49
N ASP A 30 -10.63 9.73 11.45
CA ASP A 30 -11.41 9.82 10.21
C ASP A 30 -11.27 8.57 9.34
N ASP A 31 -10.04 8.06 9.16
CA ASP A 31 -9.77 6.95 8.24
C ASP A 31 -8.60 6.08 8.68
N VAL A 32 -8.68 4.79 8.31
CA VAL A 32 -7.55 3.85 8.29
C VAL A 32 -7.28 3.46 6.84
N LEU A 33 -6.12 3.85 6.31
CA LEU A 33 -5.74 3.65 4.92
C LEU A 33 -4.59 2.63 4.81
N PHE A 34 -4.61 1.80 3.76
CA PHE A 34 -3.58 0.79 3.50
C PHE A 34 -2.75 1.14 2.26
N ASP A 35 -2.37 2.41 2.15
CA ASP A 35 -1.75 3.02 0.98
C ASP A 35 -0.32 3.55 1.23
N LEU A 36 0.21 3.35 2.43
CA LEU A 36 1.56 3.79 2.78
C LEU A 36 2.61 2.97 2.03
N GLY A 37 3.62 3.66 1.50
CA GLY A 37 4.77 3.03 0.84
C GLY A 37 6.09 3.53 1.42
N GLY A 38 7.19 2.93 0.97
CA GLY A 38 8.52 3.21 1.51
C GLY A 38 8.83 2.38 2.76
N GLU A 39 9.75 2.87 3.60
CA GLU A 39 10.30 2.11 4.72
C GLU A 39 9.43 2.13 5.98
N ALA A 40 8.49 3.06 6.11
CA ALA A 40 7.63 3.15 7.30
C ALA A 40 6.53 2.09 7.26
N ALA A 41 6.31 1.39 8.38
CA ALA A 41 5.22 0.43 8.56
C ALA A 41 3.86 1.10 8.85
N GLY A 42 3.88 2.24 9.54
CA GLY A 42 2.71 3.03 9.91
C GLY A 42 3.01 4.52 9.84
N GLN A 43 1.95 5.34 9.77
CA GLN A 43 2.03 6.78 9.86
C GLN A 43 0.69 7.39 10.28
N LEU A 44 0.69 8.18 11.36
CA LEU A 44 -0.36 9.15 11.62
C LEU A 44 -0.22 10.37 10.70
N VAL A 45 -1.32 10.76 10.07
CA VAL A 45 -1.47 11.99 9.29
C VAL A 45 -2.49 12.89 9.98
N TYR A 46 -2.04 14.04 10.44
CA TYR A 46 -2.88 15.10 11.00
C TYR A 46 -2.95 16.30 10.05
N SER A 47 -4.15 16.76 9.74
CA SER A 47 -4.41 17.96 8.95
C SER A 47 -5.08 19.03 9.79
N LYS A 48 -4.32 20.05 10.20
CA LYS A 48 -4.86 21.20 10.96
C LYS A 48 -5.98 21.91 10.21
N LYS A 49 -5.86 22.07 8.89
CA LYS A 49 -6.87 22.78 8.06
C LYS A 49 -8.22 22.07 8.03
N ARG A 50 -8.23 20.74 8.09
CA ARG A 50 -9.45 19.92 8.05
C ARG A 50 -9.84 19.37 9.43
N ALA A 51 -9.07 19.70 10.46
CA ALA A 51 -9.15 19.09 11.78
C ALA A 51 -9.27 17.55 11.74
N SER A 52 -8.55 16.90 10.82
CA SER A 52 -8.70 15.47 10.55
C SER A 52 -7.45 14.66 10.85
N TYR A 53 -7.66 13.41 11.27
CA TYR A 53 -6.68 12.42 11.63
C TYR A 53 -6.87 11.14 10.81
N LYS A 54 -5.80 10.65 10.21
CA LYS A 54 -5.82 9.39 9.44
C LYS A 54 -4.62 8.54 9.83
N ILE A 55 -4.82 7.25 10.00
CA ILE A 55 -3.72 6.29 10.17
C ILE A 55 -3.49 5.61 8.82
N ARG A 56 -2.26 5.67 8.32
CA ARG A 56 -1.84 4.99 7.10
C ARG A 56 -0.94 3.83 7.45
N ILE A 57 -1.23 2.65 6.90
CA ILE A 57 -0.51 1.40 7.15
C ILE A 57 0.13 0.93 5.84
N ASN A 58 1.38 0.47 5.92
CA ASN A 58 2.07 -0.08 4.78
C ASN A 58 1.64 -1.53 4.57
N ARG A 59 0.77 -1.75 3.57
CA ARG A 59 0.19 -3.06 3.28
C ARG A 59 1.25 -4.13 2.99
N SER A 60 2.34 -3.76 2.32
CA SER A 60 3.40 -4.70 1.99
C SER A 60 4.18 -5.13 3.23
N LEU A 61 4.44 -4.20 4.16
CA LEU A 61 5.09 -4.53 5.44
C LEU A 61 4.16 -5.29 6.39
N LEU A 62 2.86 -4.98 6.41
CA LEU A 62 1.85 -5.78 7.12
C LEU A 62 1.82 -7.22 6.65
N GLN A 63 2.04 -7.48 5.35
CA GLN A 63 2.12 -8.85 4.83
C GLN A 63 3.43 -9.55 5.16
N LYS A 64 4.53 -8.80 5.32
CA LYS A 64 5.84 -9.36 5.68
C LYS A 64 5.91 -9.76 7.15
N ASP A 65 5.43 -8.89 8.03
CA ASP A 65 5.41 -9.15 9.47
C ASP A 65 4.07 -8.67 10.09
N PRO A 66 3.01 -9.49 9.95
CA PRO A 66 1.71 -9.16 10.51
C PRO A 66 1.75 -8.90 12.01
N ASN A 67 2.52 -9.70 12.74
CA ASN A 67 2.58 -9.65 14.20
C ASN A 67 3.17 -8.33 14.67
N HIS A 68 4.28 -7.88 14.08
CA HIS A 68 4.88 -6.60 14.44
C HIS A 68 3.97 -5.43 14.05
N VAL A 69 3.38 -5.44 12.85
CA VAL A 69 2.54 -4.33 12.42
C VAL A 69 1.27 -4.24 13.28
N ILE A 70 0.61 -5.35 13.55
CA ILE A 70 -0.63 -5.39 14.35
C ILE A 70 -0.35 -5.04 15.81
N ASN A 71 0.66 -5.64 16.43
CA ASN A 71 0.82 -5.54 17.89
C ASN A 71 1.75 -4.40 18.34
N GLN A 72 2.59 -3.85 17.46
CA GLN A 72 3.52 -2.76 17.80
C GLN A 72 3.22 -1.49 16.97
N THR A 73 3.18 -1.60 15.65
CA THR A 73 3.06 -0.42 14.77
C THR A 73 1.69 0.26 14.91
N ILE A 74 0.60 -0.51 14.94
CA ILE A 74 -0.75 0.06 15.06
C ILE A 74 -0.93 0.80 16.39
N PRO A 75 -0.64 0.19 17.57
CA PRO A 75 -0.66 0.91 18.84
C PRO A 75 0.25 2.14 18.83
N HIS A 76 1.43 2.07 18.21
CA HIS A 76 2.34 3.22 18.06
C HIS A 76 1.69 4.40 17.33
N GLU A 77 1.02 4.17 16.20
CA GLU A 77 0.33 5.24 15.48
C GLU A 77 -0.90 5.76 16.23
N VAL A 78 -1.62 4.88 16.94
CA VAL A 78 -2.73 5.29 17.82
C VAL A 78 -2.21 6.11 19.01
N SER A 79 -1.02 5.83 19.53
CA SER A 79 -0.41 6.66 20.58
C SER A 79 -0.12 8.07 20.11
N HIS A 80 0.29 8.28 18.85
CA HIS A 80 0.43 9.64 18.29
C HIS A 80 -0.92 10.36 18.28
N LEU A 81 -1.98 9.66 17.86
CA LEU A 81 -3.31 10.21 17.78
C LEU A 81 -3.82 10.66 19.16
N VAL A 82 -3.75 9.74 20.11
CA VAL A 82 -4.19 9.95 21.50
C VAL A 82 -3.40 11.09 22.12
N ALA A 83 -2.07 11.07 22.02
CA ALA A 83 -1.24 12.11 22.61
C ALA A 83 -1.53 13.49 21.99
N PHE A 84 -1.76 13.59 20.68
CA PHE A 84 -2.14 14.85 20.03
C PHE A 84 -3.51 15.37 20.49
N GLN A 85 -4.49 14.50 20.74
CA GLN A 85 -5.83 14.89 21.18
C GLN A 85 -5.96 15.12 22.69
N VAL A 86 -5.06 14.57 23.51
CA VAL A 86 -5.00 14.83 24.95
C VAL A 86 -4.17 16.08 25.25
N TYR A 87 -2.97 16.18 24.67
CA TYR A 87 -1.97 17.18 25.04
C TYR A 87 -1.77 18.28 23.98
N GLY A 88 -2.41 18.14 22.82
CA GLY A 88 -2.34 19.10 21.72
C GLY A 88 -1.25 18.79 20.69
N PRO A 89 -1.36 19.33 19.46
CA PRO A 89 -0.47 18.98 18.34
C PRO A 89 0.92 19.62 18.41
N LYS A 90 1.24 20.37 19.48
CA LYS A 90 2.56 21.00 19.67
C LYS A 90 3.56 20.09 20.39
N ILE A 91 3.11 18.95 20.93
CA ILE A 91 4.00 18.01 21.60
C ILE A 91 5.03 17.43 20.63
N ALA A 92 6.16 16.98 21.18
CA ALA A 92 7.13 16.24 20.38
C ALA A 92 6.52 14.88 19.98
N PRO A 93 6.64 14.44 18.71
CA PRO A 93 6.01 13.20 18.22
C PRO A 93 6.31 11.97 19.09
N HIS A 94 7.56 11.81 19.52
CA HIS A 94 7.96 10.71 20.42
C HIS A 94 8.37 11.21 21.81
N GLY A 95 7.73 12.31 22.26
CA GLY A 95 7.95 12.97 23.54
C GLY A 95 7.39 12.19 24.74
N ARG A 96 7.45 12.80 25.92
CA ARG A 96 7.04 12.13 27.18
C ARG A 96 5.58 11.69 27.14
N GLU A 97 4.71 12.52 26.57
CA GLU A 97 3.28 12.32 26.42
C GLU A 97 2.95 11.14 25.50
N TRP A 98 3.67 11.02 24.39
CA TRP A 98 3.51 9.86 23.50
C TRP A 98 4.03 8.58 24.16
N GLN A 99 5.16 8.68 24.84
CA GLN A 99 5.76 7.53 25.53
C GLN A 99 4.92 7.02 26.71
N SER A 100 4.22 7.91 27.43
CA SER A 100 3.28 7.50 28.48
C SER A 100 2.10 6.73 27.89
N VAL A 101 1.55 7.17 26.75
CA VAL A 101 0.50 6.38 26.08
C VAL A 101 1.01 4.99 25.69
N MET A 102 2.21 4.88 25.11
CA MET A 102 2.78 3.57 24.76
C MET A 102 2.92 2.64 25.98
N ARG A 103 3.45 3.14 27.09
CA ARG A 103 3.72 2.31 28.28
C ARG A 103 2.49 2.08 29.15
N ASP A 104 1.79 3.15 29.48
CA ASP A 104 0.79 3.17 30.55
C ASP A 104 -0.60 2.77 30.03
N VAL A 105 -0.85 2.97 28.72
CA VAL A 105 -2.12 2.59 28.07
C VAL A 105 -2.00 1.25 27.34
N PHE A 106 -0.91 1.04 26.59
CA PHE A 106 -0.75 -0.17 25.79
C PHE A 106 0.20 -1.22 26.39
N GLY A 107 0.95 -0.90 27.45
CA GLY A 107 1.93 -1.83 28.02
C GLY A 107 3.11 -2.13 27.07
N LEU A 108 3.36 -1.26 26.08
CA LEU A 108 4.33 -1.46 25.02
C LEU A 108 5.59 -0.62 25.22
N ARG A 109 6.70 -1.13 24.72
CA ARG A 109 7.94 -0.37 24.64
C ARG A 109 7.79 0.75 23.59
N PRO A 110 8.23 1.98 23.87
CA PRO A 110 8.12 3.12 22.96
C PRO A 110 9.18 3.09 21.85
N ASP A 111 9.26 1.97 21.13
CA ASP A 111 10.23 1.75 20.06
C ASP A 111 9.87 2.61 18.83
N ARG A 112 10.85 3.38 18.34
CA ARG A 112 10.64 4.30 17.21
C ARG A 112 10.90 3.68 15.84
N CYS A 113 11.61 2.56 15.82
CA CYS A 113 12.06 1.90 14.60
C CYS A 113 11.73 0.41 14.68
N HIS A 114 11.46 -0.19 13.53
CA HIS A 114 11.26 -1.62 13.37
C HIS A 114 12.43 -2.26 12.64
N SER A 115 12.54 -3.57 12.74
CA SER A 115 13.51 -4.40 12.02
C SER A 115 12.94 -5.10 10.79
N ILE A 116 11.67 -4.84 10.43
CA ILE A 116 11.03 -5.43 9.24
C ILE A 116 11.88 -5.13 8.00
N ASP A 117 12.17 -6.14 7.19
CA ASP A 117 12.91 -5.98 5.94
C ASP A 117 12.14 -5.08 4.96
N THR A 118 12.73 -3.93 4.61
CA THR A 118 12.16 -2.95 3.70
C THR A 118 12.73 -3.01 2.28
N SER A 119 13.61 -3.96 1.97
CA SER A 119 14.33 -4.06 0.69
C SER A 119 13.41 -3.99 -0.54
N SER A 120 12.28 -4.71 -0.49
CA SER A 120 11.30 -4.77 -1.59
C SER A 120 10.39 -3.54 -1.70
N VAL A 121 10.20 -2.77 -0.62
CA VAL A 121 9.31 -1.58 -0.60
C VAL A 121 10.07 -0.26 -0.73
N SER A 122 11.37 -0.28 -0.44
CA SER A 122 12.28 0.86 -0.61
C SER A 122 13.64 0.39 -1.14
N PRO A 123 13.70 0.02 -2.44
CA PRO A 123 14.95 -0.41 -3.05
C PRO A 123 15.99 0.72 -3.03
N LYS A 124 17.26 0.33 -2.88
CA LYS A 124 18.41 1.24 -2.81
C LYS A 124 19.40 0.93 -3.95
N PRO A 125 19.00 1.14 -5.21
CA PRO A 125 19.79 0.70 -6.37
C PRO A 125 21.01 1.59 -6.64
N PHE A 126 21.06 2.81 -6.09
CA PHE A 126 22.12 3.76 -6.40
C PHE A 126 23.34 3.52 -5.53
N VAL A 127 24.44 3.08 -6.15
CA VAL A 127 25.71 2.79 -5.48
C VAL A 127 26.59 4.03 -5.48
N TYR A 128 27.09 4.36 -4.30
CA TYR A 128 28.07 5.38 -4.03
C TYR A 128 29.32 4.77 -3.41
N THR A 129 30.46 5.39 -3.67
CA THR A 129 31.77 4.99 -3.14
C THR A 129 32.44 6.18 -2.47
N CYS A 130 33.49 5.90 -1.70
CA CYS A 130 34.46 6.90 -1.26
C CYS A 130 35.85 6.27 -1.35
N THR A 131 36.86 6.89 -0.75
CA THR A 131 38.22 6.34 -0.68
C THR A 131 38.33 5.03 0.14
N CYS A 132 37.28 4.66 0.88
CA CYS A 132 37.21 3.36 1.56
C CYS A 132 36.70 2.27 0.60
N PRO A 133 37.03 0.98 0.85
CA PRO A 133 36.52 -0.15 0.06
C PRO A 133 35.01 -0.45 0.27
N LYS A 134 34.27 0.47 0.89
CA LYS A 134 32.86 0.27 1.25
C LYS A 134 31.93 0.81 0.16
N LEU A 135 30.95 -0.01 -0.23
CA LEU A 135 29.84 0.41 -1.08
C LEU A 135 28.68 0.97 -0.24
N PHE A 136 28.13 2.10 -0.69
CA PHE A 136 26.98 2.76 -0.08
C PHE A 136 25.78 2.69 -1.01
N ARG A 137 24.75 1.92 -0.61
CA ARG A 137 23.50 1.79 -1.36
C ARG A 137 22.49 2.82 -0.88
N LEU A 138 22.08 3.72 -1.77
CA LEU A 138 21.20 4.84 -1.47
C LEU A 138 19.84 4.70 -2.15
N SER A 139 18.79 5.20 -1.49
CA SER A 139 17.46 5.29 -2.09
C SER A 139 17.42 6.38 -3.16
N LYS A 140 16.44 6.30 -4.07
CA LYS A 140 16.21 7.32 -5.11
C LYS A 140 16.17 8.75 -4.55
N ARG A 141 15.48 8.93 -3.41
CA ARG A 141 15.38 10.24 -2.74
C ARG A 141 16.75 10.78 -2.31
N MET A 142 17.63 9.92 -1.77
CA MET A 142 18.98 10.32 -1.37
C MET A 142 19.86 10.61 -2.57
N HIS A 143 19.81 9.74 -3.59
CA HIS A 143 20.51 9.95 -4.86
C HIS A 143 20.14 11.30 -5.49
N THR A 144 18.84 11.62 -5.63
CA THR A 144 18.40 12.92 -6.19
C THR A 144 18.92 14.12 -5.38
N LYS A 145 18.97 14.03 -4.04
CA LYS A 145 19.49 15.12 -3.20
C LYS A 145 21.00 15.34 -3.39
N LEU A 146 21.76 14.26 -3.56
CA LEU A 146 23.20 14.32 -3.86
C LEU A 146 23.46 14.84 -5.27
N ALA A 147 22.73 14.33 -6.26
CA ALA A 147 22.86 14.73 -7.66
C ALA A 147 22.54 16.22 -7.87
N THR A 148 21.55 16.74 -7.14
CA THR A 148 21.18 18.17 -7.19
C THR A 148 22.05 19.07 -6.30
N LYS A 149 23.13 18.54 -5.69
CA LYS A 149 24.03 19.22 -4.75
C LYS A 149 23.32 19.92 -3.56
N ARG A 150 22.07 19.55 -3.26
CA ARG A 150 21.30 20.12 -2.14
C ARG A 150 21.77 19.63 -0.78
N ARG A 151 22.50 18.51 -0.74
CA ARG A 151 23.18 17.98 0.46
C ARG A 151 24.44 17.27 0.04
N THR A 152 25.44 17.29 0.91
CA THR A 152 26.61 16.41 0.85
C THR A 152 26.48 15.32 1.91
N TYR A 153 26.84 14.09 1.56
CA TYR A 153 26.98 13.00 2.53
C TYR A 153 28.45 12.61 2.58
N LYS A 154 28.93 12.37 3.80
CA LYS A 154 30.32 11.97 4.08
C LYS A 154 30.34 10.55 4.63
N CYS A 155 31.35 9.79 4.24
CA CYS A 155 31.65 8.52 4.87
C CYS A 155 31.96 8.74 6.35
N LYS A 156 31.38 7.95 7.25
CA LYS A 156 31.67 8.07 8.70
C LYS A 156 33.11 7.64 9.06
N GLN A 157 33.78 6.89 8.19
CA GLN A 157 35.11 6.33 8.44
C GLN A 157 36.22 7.25 7.90
N CYS A 158 36.23 7.57 6.61
CA CYS A 158 37.25 8.45 6.03
C CYS A 158 36.86 9.93 5.97
N LEU A 159 35.62 10.29 6.36
CA LEU A 159 35.06 11.64 6.24
C LEU A 159 35.02 12.21 4.81
N GLY A 160 35.46 11.45 3.82
CA GLY A 160 35.43 11.80 2.40
C GLY A 160 34.00 11.86 1.84
N PRO A 161 33.80 12.63 0.75
CA PRO A 161 32.49 12.73 0.10
C PRO A 161 32.10 11.40 -0.52
N LEU A 162 30.79 11.11 -0.50
CA LEU A 162 30.23 10.01 -1.29
C LEU A 162 30.14 10.43 -2.76
N VAL A 163 30.79 9.66 -3.64
CA VAL A 163 30.80 9.86 -5.09
C VAL A 163 29.92 8.80 -5.74
N TYR A 164 29.08 9.21 -6.69
CA TYR A 164 28.20 8.29 -7.40
C TYR A 164 29.04 7.32 -8.25
N SER A 165 28.68 6.03 -8.23
CA SER A 165 29.34 5.00 -9.02
C SER A 165 28.43 4.50 -10.15
N HIS A 166 27.34 3.81 -9.80
CA HIS A 166 26.42 3.22 -10.78
C HIS A 166 25.06 2.92 -10.15
N GLU A 167 24.10 2.51 -10.98
CA GLU A 167 22.79 2.01 -10.56
C GLU A 167 22.75 0.49 -10.76
N GLU A 168 22.49 -0.25 -9.69
CA GLU A 168 22.26 -1.70 -9.73
C GLU A 168 20.80 -1.98 -10.14
N LYS A 169 20.59 -2.93 -11.07
CA LYS A 169 19.26 -3.44 -11.37
C LYS A 169 18.82 -4.37 -10.25
N LEU A 170 18.12 -3.84 -9.26
CA LEU A 170 17.53 -4.65 -8.19
C LEU A 170 16.33 -5.42 -8.73
N HIS A 171 16.44 -6.75 -8.77
CA HIS A 171 15.30 -7.62 -8.98
C HIS A 171 14.44 -7.60 -7.72
N VAL A 172 13.39 -6.77 -7.71
CA VAL A 172 12.34 -6.91 -6.71
C VAL A 172 11.60 -8.19 -7.07
N GLU A 173 11.65 -9.19 -6.20
CA GLU A 173 10.79 -10.39 -6.30
C GLU A 173 9.35 -9.92 -6.48
N SER A 174 8.89 -9.93 -7.72
CA SER A 174 7.55 -9.49 -8.07
C SER A 174 6.68 -10.73 -7.97
N ARG A 175 5.67 -10.68 -7.11
CA ARG A 175 4.69 -11.76 -7.04
C ARG A 175 4.05 -11.94 -8.42
N VAL A 176 3.87 -13.17 -8.87
CA VAL A 176 3.35 -13.42 -10.22
C VAL A 176 1.83 -13.50 -10.18
N MET A 177 1.17 -12.67 -10.98
CA MET A 177 -0.23 -12.86 -11.36
C MET A 177 -0.23 -13.57 -12.71
N GLU A 178 -0.24 -14.90 -12.70
CA GLU A 178 -0.18 -15.71 -13.93
C GLU A 178 -1.26 -15.31 -14.94
N HIS A 179 -2.48 -15.07 -14.43
CA HIS A 179 -3.60 -14.62 -15.23
C HIS A 179 -4.54 -13.71 -14.43
N LEU A 180 -4.67 -12.47 -14.89
CA LEU A 180 -5.60 -11.46 -14.38
C LEU A 180 -6.83 -11.36 -15.30
N LEU A 181 -8.00 -11.68 -14.76
CA LEU A 181 -9.28 -11.42 -15.40
C LEU A 181 -9.83 -10.06 -14.96
N VAL A 182 -10.15 -9.17 -15.90
CA VAL A 182 -10.85 -7.91 -15.63
C VAL A 182 -12.24 -8.00 -16.25
N VAL A 183 -13.28 -7.86 -15.46
CA VAL A 183 -14.67 -7.86 -15.93
C VAL A 183 -15.28 -6.49 -15.69
N SER A 184 -15.84 -5.87 -16.73
CA SER A 184 -16.49 -4.55 -16.67
C SER A 184 -17.85 -4.62 -17.35
N LYS A 185 -18.93 -4.47 -16.60
CA LYS A 185 -20.29 -4.62 -17.10
C LYS A 185 -21.07 -3.31 -16.99
N GLY A 186 -21.71 -2.88 -18.07
CA GLY A 186 -22.60 -1.72 -18.06
C GLY A 186 -21.93 -0.35 -18.17
N GLN A 187 -20.60 -0.25 -17.97
CA GLN A 187 -19.83 0.97 -18.23
C GLN A 187 -18.57 0.66 -19.06
N PRO A 188 -18.20 1.56 -20.00
CA PRO A 188 -16.98 1.41 -20.77
C PRO A 188 -15.76 1.56 -19.88
N PHE A 189 -14.69 0.84 -20.24
CA PHE A 189 -13.44 0.92 -19.51
C PHE A 189 -12.77 2.30 -19.71
N SER A 190 -12.57 3.04 -18.62
CA SER A 190 -12.03 4.41 -18.62
C SER A 190 -10.60 4.49 -18.06
N ALA A 191 -10.00 5.68 -18.10
CA ALA A 191 -8.67 5.92 -17.52
C ALA A 191 -8.65 5.71 -15.99
N GLU A 192 -9.76 5.98 -15.31
CA GLU A 192 -9.97 5.80 -13.88
C GLU A 192 -9.95 4.31 -13.51
N HIS A 193 -10.60 3.47 -14.32
CA HIS A 193 -10.53 2.02 -14.18
C HIS A 193 -9.08 1.53 -14.32
N ALA A 194 -8.35 2.04 -15.33
CA ALA A 194 -6.94 1.72 -15.55
C ALA A 194 -6.07 2.12 -14.34
N LYS A 195 -6.34 3.28 -13.75
CA LYS A 195 -5.68 3.76 -12.52
C LYS A 195 -5.95 2.84 -11.33
N MET A 196 -7.21 2.45 -11.09
CA MET A 196 -7.56 1.52 -10.01
C MET A 196 -6.86 0.17 -10.18
N LEU A 197 -6.83 -0.38 -11.40
CA LEU A 197 -6.12 -1.64 -11.68
C LEU A 197 -4.62 -1.52 -11.48
N ARG A 198 -3.99 -0.42 -11.93
CA ARG A 198 -2.55 -0.19 -11.72
C ARG A 198 -2.18 -0.20 -10.25
N ASP A 199 -3.00 0.44 -9.42
CA ASP A 199 -2.75 0.50 -7.99
C ASP A 199 -2.98 -0.87 -7.33
N LEU A 200 -3.87 -1.71 -7.87
CA LEU A 200 -4.09 -3.09 -7.43
C LEU A 200 -2.97 -4.06 -7.79
N VAL A 201 -2.44 -3.98 -9.02
CA VAL A 201 -1.40 -4.89 -9.50
C VAL A 201 0.02 -4.41 -9.15
N LYS A 202 0.14 -3.28 -8.46
CA LYS A 202 1.42 -2.72 -8.03
C LYS A 202 2.22 -3.76 -7.23
N GLY A 203 3.44 -4.05 -7.68
CA GLY A 203 4.31 -5.06 -7.06
C GLY A 203 4.06 -6.50 -7.53
N PHE A 204 3.18 -6.69 -8.51
CA PHE A 204 3.02 -7.95 -9.22
C PHE A 204 3.60 -7.87 -10.63
N SER A 205 4.14 -8.99 -11.11
CA SER A 205 4.36 -9.22 -12.54
C SER A 205 3.13 -9.91 -13.09
N VAL A 206 2.49 -9.34 -14.11
CA VAL A 206 1.25 -9.87 -14.70
C VAL A 206 1.59 -10.64 -15.96
N GLY A 207 1.35 -11.95 -15.96
CA GLY A 207 1.67 -12.84 -17.07
C GLY A 207 0.71 -12.69 -18.24
N ARG A 208 -0.59 -12.85 -17.99
CA ARG A 208 -1.66 -12.66 -18.98
C ARG A 208 -2.79 -11.79 -18.42
N VAL A 209 -3.41 -10.97 -19.25
CA VAL A 209 -4.63 -10.23 -18.92
C VAL A 209 -5.75 -10.59 -19.88
N SER A 210 -6.87 -11.05 -19.34
CA SER A 210 -8.12 -11.19 -20.10
C SER A 210 -9.09 -10.11 -19.67
N VAL A 211 -9.53 -9.27 -20.59
CA VAL A 211 -10.55 -8.25 -20.36
C VAL A 211 -11.88 -8.73 -20.93
N ARG A 212 -12.91 -8.79 -20.09
CA ARG A 212 -14.28 -9.08 -20.49
C ARG A 212 -15.16 -7.87 -20.28
N TYR A 213 -15.82 -7.43 -21.34
CA TYR A 213 -16.61 -6.21 -21.30
C TYR A 213 -17.98 -6.37 -21.98
N GLU A 214 -18.91 -5.51 -21.59
CA GLU A 214 -20.20 -5.33 -22.24
C GLU A 214 -20.32 -3.84 -22.60
N GLY A 215 -20.12 -3.48 -23.88
CA GLY A 215 -20.10 -2.07 -24.36
C GLY A 215 -18.98 -1.72 -25.36
N VAL A 216 -18.72 -0.41 -25.55
CA VAL A 216 -17.93 0.18 -26.67
C VAL A 216 -16.44 -0.22 -26.67
N ARG A 217 -15.97 -0.72 -27.83
CA ARG A 217 -14.56 -1.05 -28.13
C ARG A 217 -13.69 0.20 -28.36
N GLY A 218 -12.40 0.11 -28.00
CA GLY A 218 -11.31 0.77 -28.76
C GLY A 218 -10.44 1.80 -28.03
N ARG A 219 -10.90 2.44 -26.95
CA ARG A 219 -10.08 3.39 -26.17
C ARG A 219 -9.62 2.86 -24.80
N GLY A 220 -10.49 2.16 -24.07
CA GLY A 220 -10.19 1.68 -22.72
C GLY A 220 -9.07 0.64 -22.62
N ILE A 221 -9.00 -0.31 -23.56
CA ILE A 221 -7.98 -1.38 -23.54
C ILE A 221 -6.58 -0.81 -23.76
N ARG A 222 -6.42 0.17 -24.66
CA ARG A 222 -5.13 0.87 -24.84
C ARG A 222 -4.71 1.62 -23.58
N SER A 223 -5.66 2.28 -22.90
CA SER A 223 -5.41 2.91 -21.60
C SER A 223 -5.00 1.89 -20.53
N LEU A 224 -5.56 0.68 -20.54
CA LEU A 224 -5.15 -0.43 -19.66
C LEU A 224 -3.71 -0.88 -19.94
N ILE A 225 -3.40 -1.21 -21.19
CA ILE A 225 -2.06 -1.64 -21.64
C ILE A 225 -1.02 -0.60 -21.21
N SER A 226 -1.30 0.68 -21.48
CA SER A 226 -0.43 1.79 -21.10
C SER A 226 -0.28 1.95 -19.58
N ALA A 227 -1.39 1.92 -18.83
CA ALA A 227 -1.36 2.12 -17.37
C ALA A 227 -0.65 0.98 -16.63
N LEU A 228 -0.77 -0.24 -17.12
CA LEU A 228 -0.14 -1.44 -16.56
C LEU A 228 1.24 -1.74 -17.16
N LYS A 229 1.67 -1.00 -18.18
CA LYS A 229 2.91 -1.22 -18.93
C LYS A 229 3.04 -2.64 -19.47
N LEU A 230 1.97 -3.15 -20.05
CA LEU A 230 1.90 -4.50 -20.61
C LEU A 230 2.31 -4.52 -22.08
N ASP A 231 2.77 -5.67 -22.54
CA ASP A 231 2.86 -5.98 -23.96
C ASP A 231 1.44 -6.25 -24.50
N GLU A 232 1.15 -5.85 -25.74
CA GLU A 232 -0.17 -6.09 -26.34
C GLU A 232 -0.44 -7.59 -26.54
N SER A 233 0.60 -8.40 -26.75
CA SER A 233 0.50 -9.86 -26.93
C SER A 233 -0.02 -10.60 -25.69
N VAL A 234 0.12 -10.02 -24.50
CA VAL A 234 -0.35 -10.64 -23.26
C VAL A 234 -1.77 -10.23 -22.88
N VAL A 235 -2.42 -9.36 -23.68
CA VAL A 235 -3.77 -8.85 -23.41
C VAL A 235 -4.76 -9.40 -24.42
N SER A 236 -5.76 -10.14 -23.94
CA SER A 236 -6.93 -10.53 -24.74
C SER A 236 -8.15 -9.75 -24.28
N ALA A 237 -9.04 -9.43 -25.21
CA ALA A 237 -10.29 -8.73 -24.91
C ALA A 237 -11.47 -9.35 -25.65
N GLU A 238 -12.47 -9.77 -24.89
CA GLU A 238 -13.67 -10.45 -25.41
C GLU A 238 -14.95 -9.89 -24.77
N MET A 239 -16.08 -10.07 -25.46
CA MET A 239 -17.39 -9.74 -24.88
C MET A 239 -17.69 -10.68 -23.70
N ILE A 240 -18.47 -10.22 -22.72
CA ILE A 240 -18.90 -11.07 -21.59
C ILE A 240 -19.68 -12.28 -22.11
N GLY A 241 -19.03 -13.45 -22.11
CA GLY A 241 -19.63 -14.73 -22.48
C GLY A 241 -20.43 -15.40 -21.36
N LYS A 242 -21.03 -16.55 -21.68
CA LYS A 242 -21.79 -17.37 -20.71
C LYS A 242 -20.89 -18.19 -19.76
N SER A 243 -19.69 -18.56 -20.20
CA SER A 243 -18.74 -19.39 -19.42
C SER A 243 -17.62 -18.54 -18.83
N LEU A 244 -17.14 -18.87 -17.63
CA LEU A 244 -15.95 -18.24 -17.02
C LEU A 244 -14.66 -18.89 -17.58
N PRO A 245 -13.54 -18.16 -17.65
CA PRO A 245 -12.27 -18.75 -18.06
C PRO A 245 -11.84 -19.85 -17.07
N GLY A 246 -11.10 -20.84 -17.56
CA GLY A 246 -10.66 -22.00 -16.78
C GLY A 246 -9.69 -21.64 -15.66
N ALA A 247 -8.44 -21.31 -16.00
CA ALA A 247 -7.40 -20.95 -15.04
C ALA A 247 -7.29 -19.43 -14.91
N VAL A 248 -7.72 -18.86 -13.77
CA VAL A 248 -7.59 -17.44 -13.43
C VAL A 248 -6.96 -17.34 -12.05
N SER A 249 -5.80 -16.70 -11.95
CA SER A 249 -5.14 -16.50 -10.65
C SER A 249 -5.80 -15.36 -9.86
N HIS A 250 -6.21 -14.30 -10.57
CA HIS A 250 -6.74 -13.08 -9.99
C HIS A 250 -7.88 -12.55 -10.85
N ALA A 251 -8.94 -12.05 -10.22
CA ALA A 251 -10.04 -11.42 -10.94
C ALA A 251 -10.46 -10.09 -10.32
N VAL A 252 -10.74 -9.10 -11.16
CA VAL A 252 -11.30 -7.81 -10.77
C VAL A 252 -12.61 -7.62 -11.51
N PHE A 253 -13.69 -7.48 -10.77
CA PHE A 253 -15.01 -7.14 -11.30
C PHE A 253 -15.31 -5.68 -11.00
N PHE A 254 -15.59 -4.89 -12.02
CA PHE A 254 -16.26 -3.60 -11.88
C PHE A 254 -17.75 -3.85 -12.06
N ALA A 255 -18.52 -3.57 -11.00
CA ALA A 255 -19.94 -3.90 -10.93
C ALA A 255 -20.74 -2.72 -10.33
N CYS A 256 -21.94 -2.50 -10.86
CA CYS A 256 -22.94 -1.61 -10.25
C CYS A 256 -23.67 -2.34 -9.10
N PRO A 257 -24.30 -1.62 -8.15
CA PRO A 257 -25.25 -2.20 -7.21
C PRO A 257 -26.31 -3.04 -7.93
N GLY A 258 -26.60 -4.23 -7.40
CA GLY A 258 -27.57 -5.15 -8.00
C GLY A 258 -27.05 -6.03 -9.14
N ASP A 259 -25.76 -5.96 -9.51
CA ASP A 259 -25.19 -6.85 -10.54
C ASP A 259 -24.89 -8.27 -10.00
N GLU A 260 -25.97 -9.01 -9.73
CA GLU A 260 -25.92 -10.37 -9.16
C GLU A 260 -25.09 -11.33 -10.01
N ARG A 261 -25.10 -11.16 -11.34
CA ARG A 261 -24.35 -12.03 -12.25
C ARG A 261 -22.84 -11.91 -12.03
N SER A 262 -22.32 -10.68 -11.88
CA SER A 262 -20.91 -10.45 -11.57
C SER A 262 -20.55 -10.95 -10.16
N LEU A 263 -21.45 -10.79 -9.20
CA LEU A 263 -21.25 -11.30 -7.83
C LEU A 263 -21.21 -12.83 -7.77
N GLN A 264 -22.11 -13.51 -8.49
CA GLN A 264 -22.10 -14.97 -8.62
C GLN A 264 -20.84 -15.47 -9.34
N ALA A 265 -20.43 -14.80 -10.42
CA ALA A 265 -19.20 -15.12 -11.13
C ALA A 265 -17.97 -14.95 -10.23
N ALA A 266 -17.90 -13.86 -9.45
CA ALA A 266 -16.86 -13.61 -8.47
C ALA A 266 -16.81 -14.71 -7.39
N LYS A 267 -17.98 -15.16 -6.90
CA LYS A 267 -18.07 -16.28 -5.94
C LYS A 267 -17.49 -17.57 -6.51
N LYS A 268 -17.90 -17.96 -7.73
CA LYS A 268 -17.39 -19.16 -8.42
C LYS A 268 -15.87 -19.13 -8.63
N LEU A 269 -15.31 -17.96 -8.94
CA LEU A 269 -13.85 -17.82 -9.10
C LEU A 269 -13.11 -17.95 -7.75
N ARG A 270 -13.69 -17.42 -6.65
CA ARG A 270 -13.12 -17.64 -5.31
C ARG A 270 -13.12 -19.12 -4.91
N GLU A 271 -14.18 -19.85 -5.25
CA GLU A 271 -14.26 -21.31 -5.04
C GLU A 271 -13.17 -22.07 -5.83
N ARG A 272 -12.74 -21.53 -6.97
CA ARG A 272 -11.59 -22.02 -7.77
C ARG A 272 -10.24 -21.47 -7.28
N SER A 273 -10.17 -20.98 -6.05
CA SER A 273 -8.96 -20.41 -5.43
C SER A 273 -8.41 -19.14 -6.09
N ALA A 274 -9.16 -18.47 -6.96
CA ALA A 274 -8.74 -17.19 -7.52
C ALA A 274 -8.86 -16.07 -6.46
N VAL A 275 -7.92 -15.13 -6.47
CA VAL A 275 -8.01 -13.92 -5.65
C VAL A 275 -8.94 -12.92 -6.35
N VAL A 276 -10.15 -12.72 -5.82
CA VAL A 276 -11.18 -11.92 -6.48
C VAL A 276 -11.52 -10.64 -5.71
N ARG A 277 -11.44 -9.50 -6.41
CA ARG A 277 -11.92 -8.19 -5.94
C ARG A 277 -13.14 -7.74 -6.74
N VAL A 278 -14.14 -7.22 -6.05
CA VAL A 278 -15.29 -6.55 -6.66
C VAL A 278 -15.21 -5.08 -6.29
N LEU A 279 -15.19 -4.22 -7.29
CA LEU A 279 -15.05 -2.78 -7.19
C LEU A 279 -16.30 -2.12 -7.78
N ARG A 280 -16.69 -0.96 -7.25
CA ARG A 280 -17.70 -0.13 -7.90
C ARG A 280 -17.12 0.55 -9.13
N HIS A 281 -17.97 0.85 -10.11
CA HIS A 281 -17.57 1.68 -11.24
C HIS A 281 -17.21 3.10 -10.79
N PRO A 282 -16.09 3.68 -11.27
CA PRO A 282 -15.76 5.07 -11.05
C PRO A 282 -16.80 5.98 -11.72
N GLY A 283 -17.29 6.99 -10.99
CA GLY A 283 -18.31 7.92 -11.48
C GLY A 283 -19.76 7.41 -11.43
N TYR A 284 -20.00 6.24 -10.83
CA TYR A 284 -21.36 5.77 -10.58
C TYR A 284 -21.95 6.48 -9.35
N GLU A 285 -22.92 7.36 -9.58
CA GLU A 285 -23.75 7.99 -8.54
C GLU A 285 -25.03 7.15 -8.37
N GLY A 286 -24.95 6.11 -7.53
CA GLY A 286 -26.06 5.20 -7.23
C GLY A 286 -25.72 4.19 -6.15
#